data_AF-A0A1X2I6T9-F1
#
_entry.id   AF-A0A1X2I6T9-F1
#
_cell.length_a   1.000
_cell.length_b   1.000
_cell.length_c   1.000
_cell.angle_alpha   90.00
_cell.angle_beta   90.00
_cell.angle_gamma   90.00
#
_symmetry.space_group_name_H-M   'P 1'
#
loop_
_entity.id
_entity.type
_entity.pdbx_description
1 polymer ?
#
loop_
_entity_poly.entity_id
_entity_poly.type
_entity_poly.pdbx_seq_one_letter_code
_entity_poly.pdbx_strand_id
1 'polypeptide(L)'
;MSFNVYSSPTGKRLNADAFQMEDQSLKKQRVFDEPISPSTSTTMVPERKTGDVNSVAIKNQSNKLMMTFVQNQSTIVTVDDEPHAQLLLNLYSTQLVDHIMDSPIYTYDEQQVWSLAALLFGQEQAVINHNNNNNNSSIPPPSPSPTIESSTTGLTATVTQQQQLRRLKNWICSTAIEEMQAEATLDVEGNTAEDIWQRAFYCMASGQVVKACELVQRMGDEALVAMLVAHFQQEEGVCAAAKRQVLYWHQQGLFDPLPLYQRKMWYVLQGYLGYVDAIKQVVTQDLPWPHVLLLYTIYGGDNEEDPFSGLAAYHAITAVDNPPGSPHLHRLHTRKNTAYVPPHCQWYALLQWWITHSYSGTFIANATYRKLLESRIPLRCRWLLLLHVPSLFANEPAVLESWKHQWCDELYHSGLEYMAILAGLFLIRPGPKIKQLLSMRQWDKEHYVARQLQIPPQWIIHAKALYALNHRLYDKEVDCYLEVNDNENARDAILNHMMPAIFFDNEKIDMVNVYLGQLAQLFPDDGDLQQTISMLRSIHVILNDYPRILSQSSTSPEELASMANELALIMQSIGYLKDQVFCSKIAGQLLSTASLFMDDDQLNTLIKTCPVEIDANQSMMERLPYTMPRK
;
A
#
# COMPACT_ATOMS: atom_id res chain seq x y z
N MET A 1 -49.54 8.45 -31.66
CA MET A 1 -49.16 9.63 -30.86
C MET A 1 -47.65 9.70 -30.85
N SER A 2 -47.09 10.77 -31.40
CA SER A 2 -45.66 10.93 -31.67
C SER A 2 -44.95 11.34 -30.38
N PHE A 3 -44.16 10.45 -29.80
CA PHE A 3 -43.30 10.77 -28.65
C PHE A 3 -41.94 11.24 -29.16
N ASN A 4 -41.64 12.50 -28.90
CA ASN A 4 -40.36 13.13 -29.14
C ASN A 4 -39.69 13.29 -27.76
N VAL A 5 -38.83 12.34 -27.38
CA VAL A 5 -37.98 12.46 -26.18
C VAL A 5 -36.62 11.85 -26.54
N TYR A 6 -35.74 12.71 -27.05
CA TYR A 6 -34.33 12.41 -27.29
C TYR A 6 -33.51 12.91 -26.10
N SER A 7 -32.81 12.00 -25.42
CA SER A 7 -31.50 12.28 -24.84
C SER A 7 -30.58 11.10 -25.13
N SER A 8 -29.47 11.39 -25.79
CA SER A 8 -28.40 10.44 -26.13
C SER A 8 -27.77 9.85 -24.85
N PRO A 9 -27.35 8.56 -24.83
CA PRO A 9 -26.66 7.96 -23.68
C PRO A 9 -25.21 8.47 -23.48
N THR A 10 -24.73 9.40 -24.30
CA THR A 10 -23.43 10.06 -24.09
C THR A 10 -23.54 11.12 -22.98
N GLY A 11 -23.79 10.66 -21.76
CA GLY A 11 -23.70 11.49 -20.56
C GLY A 11 -22.23 11.80 -20.27
N LYS A 12 -21.88 13.09 -20.33
CA LYS A 12 -20.57 13.60 -19.91
C LYS A 12 -20.26 13.08 -18.50
N ARG A 13 -19.11 12.43 -18.34
CA ARG A 13 -18.72 11.58 -17.18
C ARG A 13 -18.67 12.33 -15.84
N LEU A 14 -18.60 13.66 -15.86
CA LEU A 14 -18.52 14.51 -14.67
C LEU A 14 -19.38 15.75 -14.95
N ASN A 15 -20.40 16.02 -14.13
CA ASN A 15 -21.33 17.13 -14.34
C ASN A 15 -20.62 18.50 -14.27
N ALA A 16 -21.01 19.39 -15.16
CA ALA A 16 -20.60 20.78 -15.29
C ALA A 16 -21.23 21.73 -14.25
N ASP A 17 -21.50 21.25 -13.03
CA ASP A 17 -22.09 22.06 -11.95
C ASP A 17 -21.13 22.15 -10.74
N ALA A 18 -19.86 22.44 -11.00
CA ALA A 18 -18.91 22.85 -9.97
C ALA A 18 -18.64 24.36 -10.11
N PHE A 19 -19.10 25.09 -9.10
CA PHE A 19 -18.74 26.45 -8.69
C PHE A 19 -17.68 27.17 -9.54
N GLN A 20 -18.07 28.33 -10.10
CA GLN A 20 -17.13 29.38 -10.48
C GLN A 20 -16.38 29.83 -9.22
N MET A 21 -15.13 29.40 -9.06
CA MET A 21 -14.17 30.08 -8.22
C MET A 21 -13.09 30.72 -9.09
N GLU A 22 -12.92 32.02 -8.85
CA GLU A 22 -12.09 32.93 -9.60
C GLU A 22 -10.62 32.49 -9.65
N ASP A 23 -10.08 32.66 -10.84
CA ASP A 23 -8.70 32.56 -11.25
C ASP A 23 -7.81 33.53 -10.44
N GLN A 24 -7.03 33.04 -9.48
CA GLN A 24 -5.96 33.82 -8.83
C GLN A 24 -4.64 33.05 -8.70
N SER A 25 -3.81 33.24 -9.72
CA SER A 25 -2.35 33.38 -9.66
C SER A 25 -1.51 32.24 -9.07
N LEU A 26 -1.20 31.24 -9.88
CA LEU A 26 0.01 30.43 -9.69
C LEU A 26 1.25 31.23 -10.12
N LYS A 27 2.11 31.56 -9.15
CA LYS A 27 3.44 32.12 -9.38
C LYS A 27 4.26 31.17 -10.25
N LYS A 28 4.69 31.66 -11.42
CA LYS A 28 5.60 31.03 -12.36
C LYS A 28 6.82 30.44 -11.65
N GLN A 29 6.97 29.11 -11.71
CA GLN A 29 8.24 28.45 -11.51
C GLN A 29 8.80 28.05 -12.88
N ARG A 30 10.02 28.53 -13.18
CA ARG A 30 10.70 28.33 -14.46
C ARG A 30 11.03 26.85 -14.64
N VAL A 31 10.38 26.22 -15.62
CA VAL A 31 10.83 24.95 -16.19
C VAL A 31 11.96 25.29 -17.17
N PHE A 32 13.10 24.61 -17.01
CA PHE A 32 14.15 24.60 -18.01
C PHE A 32 13.66 23.73 -19.17
N ASP A 33 13.34 24.35 -20.29
CA ASP A 33 13.03 23.66 -21.55
C ASP A 33 14.36 23.26 -22.23
N GLU A 34 14.54 21.96 -22.48
CA GLU A 34 15.42 21.49 -23.55
C GLU A 34 14.61 21.39 -24.85
N PRO A 35 15.16 21.78 -26.02
CA PRO A 35 14.37 21.92 -27.24
C PRO A 35 14.18 20.56 -27.94
N ILE A 36 12.92 20.12 -28.03
CA ILE A 36 12.52 19.03 -28.93
C ILE A 36 12.32 19.62 -30.33
N SER A 37 13.12 19.16 -31.29
CA SER A 37 12.93 19.47 -32.72
C SER A 37 11.78 18.64 -33.30
N PRO A 38 10.93 19.19 -34.20
CA PRO A 38 9.81 18.46 -34.77
C PRO A 38 10.20 17.76 -36.07
N SER A 39 9.90 16.47 -36.20
CA SER A 39 9.85 15.81 -37.52
C SER A 39 8.61 14.92 -37.62
N THR A 40 7.63 15.48 -38.32
CA THR A 40 6.67 14.91 -39.28
C THR A 40 6.36 13.41 -39.28
N SER A 41 5.05 13.14 -39.25
CA SER A 41 4.34 11.87 -39.40
C SER A 41 4.57 11.18 -40.75
N THR A 42 4.81 9.87 -40.75
CA THR A 42 4.31 8.95 -41.81
C THR A 42 4.20 7.51 -41.26
N THR A 43 3.11 6.87 -41.63
CA THR A 43 2.63 5.51 -41.35
C THR A 43 3.62 4.40 -41.70
N MET A 44 3.86 3.45 -40.78
CA MET A 44 3.93 1.98 -40.98
C MET A 44 4.57 1.30 -39.75
N VAL A 45 4.00 0.15 -39.36
CA VAL A 45 4.47 -0.75 -38.29
C VAL A 45 5.93 -1.17 -38.52
N PRO A 46 6.80 -1.17 -37.49
CA PRO A 46 7.47 -2.43 -37.15
C PRO A 46 7.79 -2.66 -35.65
N GLU A 47 7.61 -3.93 -35.28
CA GLU A 47 8.45 -4.78 -34.42
C GLU A 47 9.09 -4.27 -33.11
N ARG A 48 8.70 -4.99 -32.05
CA ARG A 48 9.44 -5.32 -30.82
C ARG A 48 10.97 -5.21 -30.95
N LYS A 49 11.57 -4.27 -30.20
CA LYS A 49 12.77 -4.45 -29.33
C LYS A 49 13.25 -3.11 -28.72
N THR A 50 12.52 -2.56 -27.74
CA THR A 50 12.98 -1.47 -26.84
C THR A 50 12.16 -1.41 -25.52
N GLY A 51 11.74 -2.58 -25.00
CA GLY A 51 10.67 -2.66 -23.98
C GLY A 51 10.98 -2.13 -22.58
N ASP A 52 12.24 -2.10 -22.14
CA ASP A 52 12.54 -1.84 -20.71
C ASP A 52 12.86 -0.38 -20.37
N VAL A 53 13.47 0.39 -21.28
CA VAL A 53 13.82 1.79 -20.97
C VAL A 53 12.60 2.71 -21.02
N ASN A 54 11.66 2.43 -21.94
CA ASN A 54 10.42 3.21 -22.06
C ASN A 54 9.45 2.90 -20.92
N SER A 55 9.39 1.67 -20.41
CA SER A 55 8.44 1.30 -19.34
C SER A 55 8.79 1.97 -18.01
N VAL A 56 10.07 2.04 -17.65
CA VAL A 56 10.54 2.70 -16.42
C VAL A 56 10.35 4.22 -16.51
N ALA A 57 10.67 4.85 -17.65
CA ALA A 57 10.46 6.29 -17.84
C ALA A 57 8.97 6.68 -17.73
N ILE A 58 8.07 5.92 -18.36
CA ILE A 58 6.61 6.12 -18.30
C ILE A 58 6.11 5.91 -16.85
N LYS A 59 6.61 4.89 -16.15
CA LYS A 59 6.28 4.64 -14.74
C LYS A 59 6.74 5.80 -13.83
N ASN A 60 7.94 6.33 -14.06
CA ASN A 60 8.47 7.45 -13.30
C ASN A 60 7.67 8.74 -13.57
N GLN A 61 7.25 8.97 -14.81
CA GLN A 61 6.45 10.13 -15.17
C GLN A 61 5.06 10.10 -14.52
N SER A 62 4.40 8.93 -14.50
CA SER A 62 3.12 8.74 -13.80
C SER A 62 3.26 8.89 -12.27
N ASN A 63 4.32 8.32 -11.68
CA ASN A 63 4.60 8.48 -10.25
C ASN A 63 4.87 9.96 -9.89
N LYS A 64 5.60 10.68 -10.74
CA LYS A 64 5.91 12.11 -10.58
C LYS A 64 4.65 12.97 -10.68
N LEU A 65 3.76 12.70 -11.64
CA LEU A 65 2.48 13.42 -11.77
C LEU A 65 1.68 13.31 -10.46
N MET A 66 1.40 12.08 -10.02
CA MET A 66 0.60 11.85 -8.81
C MET A 66 1.23 12.53 -7.58
N MET A 67 2.53 12.35 -7.36
CA MET A 67 3.21 12.92 -6.19
C MET A 67 3.29 14.45 -6.24
N THR A 68 3.25 15.08 -7.42
CA THR A 68 3.16 16.54 -7.54
C THR A 68 1.82 17.04 -7.03
N PHE A 69 0.71 16.36 -7.35
CA PHE A 69 -0.60 16.68 -6.80
C PHE A 69 -0.65 16.46 -5.29
N VAL A 70 -0.10 15.35 -4.80
CA VAL A 70 0.05 15.08 -3.37
C VAL A 70 0.81 16.22 -2.68
N GLN A 71 1.96 16.62 -3.23
CA GLN A 71 2.77 17.70 -2.67
C GLN A 71 1.99 19.01 -2.59
N ASN A 72 1.31 19.40 -3.67
CA ASN A 72 0.54 20.65 -3.73
C ASN A 72 -0.67 20.65 -2.80
N GLN A 73 -1.20 19.47 -2.47
CA GLN A 73 -2.34 19.31 -1.57
C GLN A 73 -1.94 18.80 -0.19
N SER A 74 -0.64 18.82 0.14
CA SER A 74 -0.15 18.39 1.45
C SER A 74 0.28 19.55 2.31
N THR A 75 -0.01 19.46 3.60
CA THR A 75 0.60 20.27 4.64
C THR A 75 1.37 19.38 5.59
N ILE A 76 2.41 19.93 6.19
CA ILE A 76 3.21 19.24 7.19
C ILE A 76 2.84 19.81 8.55
N VAL A 77 2.45 18.92 9.45
CA VAL A 77 2.00 19.21 10.81
C VAL A 77 2.87 18.41 11.76
N THR A 78 3.25 19.00 12.89
CA THR A 78 3.99 18.29 13.93
C THR A 78 3.02 17.54 14.83
N VAL A 79 3.20 16.22 14.95
CA VAL A 79 2.47 15.35 15.88
C VAL A 79 3.50 14.64 16.75
N ASP A 80 3.38 14.76 18.07
CA ASP A 80 4.34 14.20 19.04
C ASP A 80 5.81 14.57 18.73
N ASP A 81 6.07 15.85 18.42
CA ASP A 81 7.36 16.38 18.00
C ASP A 81 7.95 15.80 16.69
N GLU A 82 7.19 14.99 15.95
CA GLU A 82 7.57 14.47 14.64
C GLU A 82 6.76 15.09 13.49
N PRO A 83 7.41 15.48 12.37
CA PRO A 83 6.70 15.98 11.19
C PRO A 83 5.88 14.87 10.52
N HIS A 84 4.61 15.16 10.25
CA HIS A 84 3.68 14.30 9.54
C HIS A 84 3.01 15.07 8.40
N ALA A 85 2.82 14.42 7.26
CA ALA A 85 2.08 14.99 6.15
C ALA A 85 0.59 14.67 6.27
N GLN A 86 -0.24 15.66 5.96
CA GLN A 86 -1.70 15.54 5.88
C GLN A 86 -2.17 16.11 4.56
N LEU A 87 -3.19 15.48 3.95
CA LEU A 87 -3.80 16.00 2.73
C LEU A 87 -4.87 17.04 3.10
N LEU A 88 -4.83 18.19 2.42
CA LEU A 88 -5.80 19.28 2.55
C LEU A 88 -7.14 18.95 1.88
N LEU A 89 -7.07 18.30 0.72
CA LEU A 89 -8.22 17.95 -0.09
C LEU A 89 -8.20 16.47 -0.44
N ASN A 90 -9.38 15.95 -0.74
CA ASN A 90 -9.51 14.62 -1.31
C ASN A 90 -8.99 14.62 -2.75
N LEU A 91 -7.90 13.93 -3.05
CA LEU A 91 -7.30 13.99 -4.39
C LEU A 91 -8.22 13.42 -5.48
N TYR A 92 -9.15 12.55 -5.11
CA TYR A 92 -10.19 12.03 -5.99
C TYR A 92 -11.25 13.08 -6.40
N SER A 93 -11.36 14.20 -5.69
CA SER A 93 -12.23 15.34 -6.05
C SER A 93 -11.49 16.45 -6.80
N THR A 94 -10.20 16.28 -7.06
CA THR A 94 -9.36 17.28 -7.75
C THR A 94 -9.19 16.97 -9.24
N GLN A 95 -8.60 17.90 -9.98
CA GLN A 95 -8.24 17.74 -11.40
C GLN A 95 -7.20 16.64 -11.66
N LEU A 96 -6.63 16.01 -10.62
CA LEU A 96 -5.72 14.86 -10.78
C LEU A 96 -6.34 13.78 -11.67
N VAL A 97 -7.61 13.45 -11.44
CA VAL A 97 -8.29 12.38 -12.18
C VAL A 97 -8.43 12.77 -13.65
N ASP A 98 -8.84 14.01 -13.93
CA ASP A 98 -8.93 14.53 -15.31
C ASP A 98 -7.57 14.45 -16.03
N HIS A 99 -6.49 14.85 -15.36
CA HIS A 99 -5.14 14.72 -15.91
C HIS A 99 -4.72 13.27 -16.16
N ILE A 100 -5.16 12.32 -15.34
CA ILE A 100 -4.89 10.89 -15.55
C ILE A 100 -5.68 10.37 -16.74
N MET A 101 -6.96 10.75 -16.87
CA MET A 101 -7.83 10.34 -17.97
C MET A 101 -7.33 10.87 -19.32
N ASP A 102 -6.78 12.08 -19.36
CA ASP A 102 -6.27 12.70 -20.58
C ASP A 102 -4.82 12.28 -20.91
N SER A 103 -4.14 11.60 -19.98
CA SER A 103 -2.72 11.27 -20.12
C SER A 103 -2.49 9.93 -20.79
N PRO A 104 -1.67 9.86 -21.86
CA PRO A 104 -1.33 8.60 -22.54
C PRO A 104 -0.36 7.72 -21.74
N ILE A 105 0.12 8.19 -20.58
CA ILE A 105 1.08 7.51 -19.71
C ILE A 105 0.38 6.37 -18.95
N TYR A 106 -0.92 6.50 -18.71
CA TYR A 106 -1.73 5.52 -18.00
C TYR A 106 -2.39 4.56 -18.98
N THR A 107 -2.45 3.28 -18.61
CA THR A 107 -3.21 2.31 -19.40
C THR A 107 -4.70 2.61 -19.27
N TYR A 108 -5.48 2.24 -20.29
CA TYR A 108 -6.94 2.35 -20.25
C TYR A 108 -7.52 1.74 -18.96
N ASP A 109 -7.06 0.55 -18.60
CA ASP A 109 -7.55 -0.18 -17.43
C ASP A 109 -7.24 0.56 -16.11
N GLU A 110 -6.06 1.17 -16.02
CA GLU A 110 -5.69 2.00 -14.87
C GLU A 110 -6.52 3.29 -14.83
N GLN A 111 -6.76 3.94 -15.97
CA GLN A 111 -7.64 5.10 -16.07
C GLN A 111 -9.06 4.77 -15.54
N GLN A 112 -9.59 3.59 -15.88
CA GLN A 112 -10.89 3.15 -15.34
C GLN A 112 -10.85 2.92 -13.83
N VAL A 113 -9.74 2.43 -13.26
CA VAL A 113 -9.55 2.34 -11.80
C VAL A 113 -9.63 3.73 -11.15
N TRP A 114 -8.94 4.73 -11.73
CA TRP A 114 -8.95 6.10 -11.22
C TRP A 114 -10.34 6.75 -11.34
N SER A 115 -11.02 6.57 -12.47
CA SER A 115 -12.38 7.06 -12.68
C SER A 115 -13.37 6.44 -11.69
N LEU A 116 -13.29 5.12 -11.47
CA LEU A 116 -14.12 4.43 -10.49
C LEU A 116 -13.81 4.91 -9.06
N ALA A 117 -12.54 5.01 -8.69
CA ALA A 117 -12.13 5.51 -7.37
C ALA A 117 -12.62 6.94 -7.14
N ALA A 118 -12.57 7.81 -8.15
CA ALA A 118 -13.14 9.16 -8.10
C ALA A 118 -14.65 9.15 -7.84
N LEU A 119 -15.37 8.24 -8.50
CA LEU A 119 -16.81 8.11 -8.31
C LEU A 119 -17.20 7.57 -6.92
N LEU A 120 -16.44 6.61 -6.41
CA LEU A 120 -16.71 5.95 -5.13
C LEU A 120 -16.27 6.80 -3.94
N PHE A 121 -15.12 7.46 -4.05
CA PHE A 121 -14.44 8.10 -2.92
C PHE A 121 -14.29 9.61 -3.07
N GLY A 122 -14.59 10.20 -4.23
CA GLY A 122 -14.41 11.65 -4.48
C GLY A 122 -15.48 12.56 -3.89
N GLN A 123 -16.56 12.04 -3.31
CA GLN A 123 -17.49 12.89 -2.56
C GLN A 123 -16.88 13.20 -1.18
N GLU A 124 -16.70 14.48 -0.86
CA GLU A 124 -16.41 14.90 0.50
C GLU A 124 -17.59 14.48 1.38
N GLN A 125 -17.41 13.43 2.19
CA GLN A 125 -18.29 13.21 3.32
C GLN A 125 -18.22 14.48 4.16
N ALA A 126 -19.36 15.14 4.35
CA ALA A 126 -19.48 16.25 5.29
C ALA A 126 -18.93 15.78 6.64
N VAL A 127 -17.73 16.25 6.98
CA VAL A 127 -17.06 15.96 8.24
C VAL A 127 -17.93 16.54 9.34
N ILE A 128 -18.73 15.70 9.98
CA ILE A 128 -19.35 16.05 11.27
C ILE A 128 -18.19 16.08 12.26
N ASN A 129 -17.71 17.28 12.56
CA ASN A 129 -16.79 17.54 13.67
C ASN A 129 -17.38 16.98 14.97
N HIS A 130 -16.93 15.80 15.40
CA HIS A 130 -16.98 15.42 16.80
C HIS A 130 -15.75 16.01 17.50
N ASN A 131 -15.86 17.30 17.86
CA ASN A 131 -14.99 17.89 18.85
C ASN A 131 -15.33 17.30 20.22
N ASN A 132 -14.63 16.22 20.59
CA ASN A 132 -14.46 15.86 21.99
C ASN A 132 -13.33 16.71 22.56
N ASN A 133 -13.67 17.75 23.32
CA ASN A 133 -12.79 18.27 24.36
C ASN A 133 -13.59 18.94 25.48
N ASN A 134 -13.48 18.31 26.65
CA ASN A 134 -13.40 18.85 28.02
C ASN A 134 -14.51 18.48 29.02
N ASN A 135 -14.04 17.74 30.03
CA ASN A 135 -14.66 17.42 31.30
C ASN A 135 -14.73 18.62 32.27
N ASN A 136 -15.70 18.51 33.19
CA ASN A 136 -15.86 19.12 34.52
C ASN A 136 -16.60 20.48 34.63
N SER A 137 -17.91 20.42 34.94
CA SER A 137 -18.39 20.68 36.31
C SER A 137 -19.86 20.24 36.52
N SER A 138 -20.08 19.62 37.67
CA SER A 138 -21.30 19.14 38.34
C SER A 138 -22.49 20.12 38.46
N ILE A 139 -23.72 19.61 38.22
CA ILE A 139 -24.99 19.69 39.02
C ILE A 139 -26.18 19.10 38.18
N PRO A 140 -27.13 18.32 38.75
CA PRO A 140 -28.32 17.78 38.05
C PRO A 140 -29.64 18.49 38.48
N PRO A 141 -30.85 18.04 38.04
CA PRO A 141 -31.61 18.31 36.81
C PRO A 141 -32.91 19.15 37.07
N PRO A 142 -33.84 19.40 36.11
CA PRO A 142 -34.94 18.44 35.86
C PRO A 142 -35.50 18.38 34.41
N SER A 143 -36.10 17.24 34.06
CA SER A 143 -36.88 16.93 32.84
C SER A 143 -38.32 17.52 32.89
N PRO A 144 -39.22 17.23 31.92
CA PRO A 144 -39.16 17.39 30.46
C PRO A 144 -40.37 18.18 29.92
N SER A 145 -40.30 18.74 28.71
CA SER A 145 -41.48 18.93 27.83
C SER A 145 -41.08 19.15 26.36
N PRO A 146 -41.94 18.76 25.41
CA PRO A 146 -41.56 18.29 24.08
C PRO A 146 -41.79 19.36 23.01
N THR A 147 -40.91 19.52 22.03
CA THR A 147 -41.28 20.12 20.73
C THR A 147 -40.20 19.90 19.67
N ILE A 148 -40.54 19.02 18.71
CA ILE A 148 -40.12 18.98 17.30
C ILE A 148 -38.63 18.72 17.03
N GLU A 149 -38.30 17.43 16.96
CA GLU A 149 -37.09 16.93 16.30
C GLU A 149 -37.12 17.24 14.80
N SER A 150 -36.04 17.88 14.37
CA SER A 150 -35.65 18.15 12.99
C SER A 150 -35.22 16.87 12.28
N SER A 151 -36.11 16.36 11.43
CA SER A 151 -35.99 15.14 10.61
C SER A 151 -35.20 15.35 9.29
N THR A 152 -34.37 16.39 9.21
CA THR A 152 -33.74 16.83 7.95
C THR A 152 -32.38 16.17 7.63
N THR A 153 -31.74 15.52 8.59
CA THR A 153 -30.43 14.85 8.41
C THR A 153 -30.53 13.44 7.82
N GLY A 154 -31.65 12.72 8.02
CA GLY A 154 -31.86 11.39 7.44
C GLY A 154 -32.26 11.40 5.96
N LEU A 155 -33.00 12.41 5.51
CA LEU A 155 -33.46 12.56 4.13
C LEU A 155 -32.33 12.98 3.18
N THR A 156 -31.37 13.77 3.65
CA THR A 156 -30.22 14.22 2.84
C THR A 156 -29.23 13.09 2.61
N ALA A 157 -28.89 12.31 3.65
CA ALA A 157 -27.99 11.15 3.54
C ALA A 157 -28.51 10.06 2.59
N THR A 158 -29.82 9.75 2.66
CA THR A 158 -30.47 8.76 1.80
C THR A 158 -30.54 9.20 0.34
N VAL A 159 -30.81 10.49 0.08
CA VAL A 159 -30.81 11.06 -1.28
C VAL A 159 -29.41 11.08 -1.90
N THR A 160 -28.36 11.42 -1.14
CA THR A 160 -26.96 11.35 -1.62
C THR A 160 -26.53 9.93 -1.96
N GLN A 161 -26.95 8.94 -1.16
CA GLN A 161 -26.63 7.54 -1.40
C GLN A 161 -27.33 7.01 -2.67
N GLN A 162 -28.62 7.29 -2.84
CA GLN A 162 -29.35 6.91 -4.06
C GLN A 162 -28.77 7.56 -5.32
N GLN A 163 -28.32 8.81 -5.23
CA GLN A 163 -27.68 9.49 -6.36
C GLN A 163 -26.31 8.87 -6.71
N GLN A 164 -25.50 8.53 -5.71
CA GLN A 164 -24.22 7.84 -5.92
C GLN A 164 -24.42 6.46 -6.55
N LEU A 165 -25.43 5.71 -6.10
CA LEU A 165 -25.82 4.42 -6.67
C LEU A 165 -26.21 4.52 -8.15
N ARG A 166 -27.04 5.51 -8.51
CA ARG A 166 -27.40 5.76 -9.92
C ARG A 166 -26.19 6.10 -10.76
N ARG A 167 -25.27 6.93 -10.25
CA ARG A 167 -24.03 7.27 -10.97
C ARG A 167 -23.13 6.05 -11.16
N LEU A 168 -22.98 5.20 -10.13
CA LEU A 168 -22.21 3.96 -10.22
C LEU A 168 -22.82 2.99 -11.24
N LYS A 169 -24.14 2.79 -11.24
CA LYS A 169 -24.83 1.96 -12.24
C LYS A 169 -24.57 2.48 -13.65
N ASN A 170 -24.72 3.79 -13.87
CA ASN A 170 -24.46 4.42 -15.17
C ASN A 170 -22.99 4.33 -15.59
N TRP A 171 -22.06 4.44 -14.65
CA TRP A 171 -20.64 4.27 -14.88
C TRP A 171 -20.33 2.84 -15.34
N ILE A 172 -20.79 1.82 -14.60
CA ILE A 172 -20.62 0.41 -15.00
C ILE A 172 -21.21 0.15 -16.38
N CYS A 173 -22.40 0.71 -16.66
CA CYS A 173 -23.03 0.63 -17.99
C CYS A 173 -22.12 1.18 -19.09
N SER A 174 -21.58 2.39 -18.89
CA SER A 174 -20.74 3.07 -19.87
C SER A 174 -19.42 2.32 -20.08
N THR A 175 -18.75 1.91 -19.00
CA THR A 175 -17.48 1.20 -19.07
C THR A 175 -17.63 -0.17 -19.73
N ALA A 176 -18.68 -0.94 -19.40
CA ALA A 176 -18.89 -2.22 -20.05
C ALA A 176 -19.23 -2.08 -21.55
N ILE A 177 -19.92 -1.01 -21.97
CA ILE A 177 -20.17 -0.72 -23.40
C ILE A 177 -18.85 -0.42 -24.11
N GLU A 178 -17.93 0.33 -23.49
CA GLU A 178 -16.60 0.58 -24.05
C GLU A 178 -15.78 -0.70 -24.18
N GLU A 179 -15.85 -1.59 -23.20
CA GLU A 179 -15.22 -2.92 -23.26
C GLU A 179 -15.83 -3.76 -24.39
N MET A 180 -17.16 -3.69 -24.59
CA MET A 180 -17.81 -4.36 -25.72
C MET A 180 -17.34 -3.81 -27.06
N GLN A 181 -17.13 -2.50 -27.17
CA GLN A 181 -16.60 -1.87 -28.39
C GLN A 181 -15.14 -2.27 -28.64
N ALA A 182 -14.32 -2.29 -27.60
CA ALA A 182 -12.93 -2.71 -27.67
C ALA A 182 -12.78 -4.19 -28.08
N GLU A 183 -13.64 -5.06 -27.57
CA GLU A 183 -13.68 -6.49 -27.93
C GLU A 183 -14.44 -6.77 -29.24
N ALA A 184 -14.94 -5.73 -29.94
CA ALA A 184 -15.80 -5.84 -31.12
C ALA A 184 -17.05 -6.73 -30.91
N THR A 185 -17.56 -6.79 -29.68
CA THR A 185 -18.77 -7.56 -29.31
C THR A 185 -20.04 -6.70 -29.32
N LEU A 186 -19.93 -5.38 -29.49
CA LEU A 186 -21.08 -4.47 -29.62
C LEU A 186 -21.75 -4.58 -31.01
N ASP A 187 -20.96 -4.81 -32.06
CA ASP A 187 -21.39 -4.84 -33.47
C ASP A 187 -21.80 -6.26 -33.93
N VAL A 188 -22.64 -6.94 -33.16
CA VAL A 188 -23.43 -8.08 -33.68
C VAL A 188 -24.58 -7.58 -34.59
N GLU A 189 -24.41 -6.42 -35.23
CA GLU A 189 -25.30 -5.89 -36.26
C GLU A 189 -24.96 -6.38 -37.68
N GLY A 190 -23.86 -7.11 -37.86
CA GLY A 190 -23.34 -7.44 -39.19
C GLY A 190 -23.92 -8.67 -39.88
N ASN A 191 -23.74 -9.89 -39.35
CA ASN A 191 -23.85 -11.09 -40.23
C ASN A 191 -24.03 -12.48 -39.58
N THR A 192 -24.33 -12.63 -38.29
CA THR A 192 -24.30 -13.98 -37.65
C THR A 192 -25.55 -14.45 -36.89
N ALA A 193 -26.50 -13.58 -36.51
CA ALA A 193 -27.74 -14.01 -35.84
C ALA A 193 -28.94 -13.91 -36.81
N GLU A 194 -29.35 -15.04 -37.40
CA GLU A 194 -30.57 -15.13 -38.22
C GLU A 194 -31.86 -14.92 -37.39
N ASP A 195 -31.81 -15.14 -36.07
CA ASP A 195 -32.96 -15.05 -35.15
C ASP A 195 -33.14 -13.63 -34.55
N ILE A 196 -34.33 -13.04 -34.78
CA ILE A 196 -34.73 -11.73 -34.27
C ILE A 196 -34.85 -11.74 -32.73
N TRP A 197 -35.27 -12.85 -32.11
CA TRP A 197 -35.34 -12.97 -30.65
C TRP A 197 -33.95 -12.97 -30.01
N GLN A 198 -32.99 -13.65 -30.63
CA GLN A 198 -31.60 -13.62 -30.20
C GLN A 198 -31.05 -12.19 -30.28
N ARG A 199 -31.29 -11.47 -31.38
CA ARG A 199 -30.88 -10.06 -31.52
C ARG A 199 -31.51 -9.15 -30.47
N ALA A 200 -32.80 -9.33 -30.17
CA ALA A 200 -33.48 -8.58 -29.12
C ALA A 200 -32.86 -8.84 -27.74
N PHE A 201 -32.53 -10.10 -27.43
CA PHE A 201 -31.84 -10.47 -26.20
C PHE A 201 -30.43 -9.87 -26.10
N TYR A 202 -29.66 -9.86 -27.19
CA TYR A 202 -28.35 -9.19 -27.22
C TYR A 202 -28.47 -7.68 -26.99
N CYS A 203 -29.42 -7.00 -27.65
CA CYS A 203 -29.68 -5.57 -27.41
C CYS A 203 -30.08 -5.30 -25.94
N MET A 204 -30.86 -6.18 -25.32
CA MET A 204 -31.18 -6.08 -23.90
C MET A 204 -29.92 -6.25 -23.03
N ALA A 205 -29.10 -7.25 -23.32
CA ALA A 205 -27.87 -7.56 -22.58
C ALA A 205 -26.77 -6.49 -22.76
N SER A 206 -26.79 -5.74 -23.87
CA SER A 206 -25.89 -4.61 -24.14
C SER A 206 -26.42 -3.27 -23.59
N GLY A 207 -27.53 -3.27 -22.85
CA GLY A 207 -28.17 -2.05 -22.32
C GLY A 207 -28.91 -1.20 -23.36
N GLN A 208 -29.02 -1.64 -24.62
CA GLN A 208 -29.78 -0.97 -25.69
C GLN A 208 -31.29 -1.27 -25.57
N VAL A 209 -31.90 -0.92 -24.44
CA VAL A 209 -33.28 -1.31 -24.11
C VAL A 209 -34.30 -0.80 -25.14
N VAL A 210 -34.13 0.43 -25.64
CA VAL A 210 -35.04 1.01 -26.67
C VAL A 210 -35.05 0.13 -27.93
N LYS A 211 -33.87 -0.25 -28.40
CA LYS A 211 -33.73 -1.11 -29.59
C LYS A 211 -34.25 -2.52 -29.34
N ALA A 212 -34.04 -3.06 -28.13
CA ALA A 212 -34.65 -4.32 -27.72
C ALA A 212 -36.19 -4.23 -27.77
N CYS A 213 -36.79 -3.16 -27.24
CA CYS A 213 -38.23 -2.92 -27.31
C CYS A 213 -38.74 -2.84 -28.76
N GLU A 214 -38.06 -2.13 -29.64
CA GLU A 214 -38.45 -2.05 -31.06
C GLU A 214 -38.43 -3.42 -31.74
N LEU A 215 -37.44 -4.26 -31.45
CA LEU A 215 -37.35 -5.61 -32.01
C LEU A 215 -38.45 -6.52 -31.44
N VAL A 216 -38.72 -6.46 -30.14
CA VAL A 216 -39.80 -7.23 -29.50
C VAL A 216 -41.17 -6.81 -30.01
N GLN A 217 -41.39 -5.51 -30.20
CA GLN A 217 -42.64 -4.99 -30.75
C GLN A 217 -42.89 -5.51 -32.18
N ARG A 218 -41.85 -5.58 -33.02
CA ARG A 218 -41.96 -6.17 -34.37
C ARG A 218 -42.33 -7.66 -34.34
N MET A 219 -42.03 -8.36 -33.25
CA MET A 219 -42.41 -9.76 -33.03
C MET A 219 -43.79 -9.91 -32.39
N GLY A 220 -44.45 -8.80 -32.00
CA GLY A 220 -45.82 -8.76 -31.51
C GLY A 220 -46.01 -9.07 -30.02
N ASP A 221 -44.95 -9.08 -29.21
CA ASP A 221 -45.03 -9.31 -27.76
C ASP A 221 -45.13 -7.98 -26.97
N GLU A 222 -46.32 -7.40 -26.98
CA GLU A 222 -46.62 -6.15 -26.27
C GLU A 222 -46.45 -6.26 -24.75
N ALA A 223 -46.63 -7.47 -24.18
CA ALA A 223 -46.45 -7.71 -22.75
C ALA A 223 -44.98 -7.59 -22.35
N LEU A 224 -44.08 -8.17 -23.14
CA LEU A 224 -42.64 -8.05 -22.91
C LEU A 224 -42.14 -6.62 -23.16
N VAL A 225 -42.67 -5.91 -24.17
CA VAL A 225 -42.38 -4.49 -24.39
C VAL A 225 -42.77 -3.65 -23.18
N ALA A 226 -44.00 -3.82 -22.66
CA ALA A 226 -44.47 -3.09 -21.49
C ALA A 226 -43.55 -3.32 -20.27
N MET A 227 -43.13 -4.56 -20.03
CA MET A 227 -42.24 -4.89 -18.91
C MET A 227 -40.82 -4.34 -19.09
N LEU A 228 -40.27 -4.35 -20.30
CA LEU A 228 -38.97 -3.74 -20.60
C LEU A 228 -39.02 -2.21 -20.41
N VAL A 229 -40.11 -1.56 -20.83
CA VAL A 229 -40.31 -0.12 -20.65
C VAL A 229 -40.48 0.23 -19.17
N ALA A 230 -41.30 -0.52 -18.42
CA ALA A 230 -41.48 -0.34 -16.98
C ALA A 230 -40.15 -0.48 -16.22
N HIS A 231 -39.34 -1.50 -16.57
CA HIS A 231 -38.00 -1.66 -16.02
C HIS A 231 -37.08 -0.46 -16.37
N PHE A 232 -37.10 -0.02 -17.64
CA PHE A 232 -36.29 1.10 -18.10
C PHE A 232 -36.65 2.42 -17.40
N GLN A 233 -37.92 2.61 -17.09
CA GLN A 233 -38.44 3.74 -16.33
C GLN A 233 -38.20 3.63 -14.82
N GLN A 234 -37.60 2.53 -14.35
CA GLN A 234 -37.33 2.23 -12.94
C GLN A 234 -38.62 2.18 -12.10
N GLU A 235 -39.71 1.65 -12.66
CA GLU A 235 -40.93 1.39 -11.89
C GLU A 235 -40.69 0.28 -10.84
N GLU A 236 -41.28 0.44 -9.65
CA GLU A 236 -41.17 -0.56 -8.58
C GLU A 236 -42.02 -1.80 -8.89
N GLY A 237 -41.60 -2.97 -8.41
CA GLY A 237 -42.38 -4.21 -8.53
C GLY A 237 -42.33 -4.91 -9.89
N VAL A 238 -41.48 -4.46 -10.83
CA VAL A 238 -41.32 -5.10 -12.16
C VAL A 238 -40.88 -6.56 -12.02
N CYS A 239 -39.93 -6.86 -11.14
CA CYS A 239 -39.47 -8.23 -10.91
C CYS A 239 -40.62 -9.12 -10.40
N ALA A 240 -41.42 -8.63 -9.46
CA ALA A 240 -42.57 -9.34 -8.95
C ALA A 240 -43.67 -9.54 -10.01
N ALA A 241 -43.92 -8.52 -10.84
CA ALA A 241 -44.87 -8.60 -11.95
C ALA A 241 -44.43 -9.62 -13.01
N ALA A 242 -43.13 -9.63 -13.37
CA ALA A 242 -42.57 -10.61 -14.29
C ALA A 242 -42.71 -12.03 -13.75
N LYS A 243 -42.42 -12.24 -12.46
CA LYS A 243 -42.57 -13.55 -11.79
C LYS A 243 -44.02 -14.02 -11.86
N ARG A 244 -44.99 -13.17 -11.53
CA ARG A 244 -46.43 -13.51 -11.60
C ARG A 244 -46.86 -13.86 -13.02
N GLN A 245 -46.43 -13.08 -14.01
CA GLN A 245 -46.80 -13.29 -15.41
C GLN A 245 -46.26 -14.63 -15.94
N VAL A 246 -44.99 -14.93 -15.67
CA VAL A 246 -44.37 -16.19 -16.08
C VAL A 246 -45.00 -17.39 -15.37
N LEU A 247 -45.32 -17.26 -14.09
CA LEU A 247 -45.98 -18.31 -13.30
C LEU A 247 -47.39 -18.59 -13.84
N TYR A 248 -48.14 -17.55 -14.20
CA TYR A 248 -49.44 -17.68 -14.88
C TYR A 248 -49.32 -18.44 -16.21
N TRP A 249 -48.34 -18.09 -17.07
CA TRP A 249 -48.15 -18.79 -18.33
C TRP A 249 -47.67 -20.24 -18.18
N HIS A 250 -46.88 -20.56 -17.15
CA HIS A 250 -46.53 -21.95 -16.84
C HIS A 250 -47.77 -22.76 -16.44
N GLN A 251 -48.65 -22.22 -15.60
CA GLN A 251 -49.88 -22.89 -15.20
C GLN A 251 -50.82 -23.17 -16.38
N GLN A 252 -50.81 -22.30 -17.40
CA GLN A 252 -51.59 -22.44 -18.62
C GLN A 252 -50.89 -23.27 -19.71
N GLY A 253 -49.64 -23.73 -19.48
CA GLY A 253 -48.85 -24.43 -20.51
C GLY A 253 -48.45 -23.56 -21.71
N LEU A 254 -48.53 -22.23 -21.58
CA LEU A 254 -48.26 -21.27 -22.65
C LEU A 254 -46.80 -20.81 -22.68
N PHE A 255 -46.04 -21.08 -21.63
CA PHE A 255 -44.65 -20.60 -21.52
C PHE A 255 -43.64 -21.50 -22.26
N ASP A 256 -43.76 -22.82 -22.15
CA ASP A 256 -42.81 -23.76 -22.76
C ASP A 256 -42.72 -23.68 -24.30
N PRO A 257 -43.82 -23.40 -25.05
CA PRO A 257 -43.76 -23.22 -26.49
C PRO A 257 -43.03 -21.96 -26.96
N LEU A 258 -42.73 -21.00 -26.07
CA LEU A 258 -42.08 -19.74 -26.44
C LEU A 258 -40.63 -19.97 -26.91
N PRO A 259 -40.15 -19.22 -27.93
CA PRO A 259 -38.75 -19.14 -28.31
C PRO A 259 -37.80 -19.02 -27.12
N LEU A 260 -36.65 -19.69 -27.21
CA LEU A 260 -35.67 -19.75 -26.11
C LEU A 260 -35.26 -18.36 -25.63
N TYR A 261 -34.91 -17.45 -26.55
CA TYR A 261 -34.47 -16.11 -26.20
C TYR A 261 -35.58 -15.23 -25.62
N GLN A 262 -36.83 -15.42 -26.07
CA GLN A 262 -37.99 -14.79 -25.42
C GLN A 262 -38.13 -15.25 -23.96
N ARG A 263 -38.01 -16.56 -23.70
CA ARG A 263 -38.00 -17.10 -22.32
C ARG A 263 -36.83 -16.55 -21.50
N LYS A 264 -35.63 -16.47 -22.08
CA LYS A 264 -34.45 -15.87 -21.42
C LYS A 264 -34.73 -14.42 -21.02
N MET A 265 -35.29 -13.59 -21.89
CA MET A 265 -35.66 -12.20 -21.57
C MET A 265 -36.65 -12.11 -20.40
N TRP A 266 -37.65 -13.00 -20.36
CA TRP A 266 -38.58 -13.09 -19.23
C TRP A 266 -37.91 -13.53 -17.92
N TYR A 267 -36.90 -14.40 -17.96
CA TYR A 267 -36.12 -14.75 -16.76
C TYR A 267 -35.19 -13.62 -16.31
N VAL A 268 -34.60 -12.87 -17.25
CA VAL A 268 -33.82 -11.66 -16.93
C VAL A 268 -34.69 -10.66 -16.18
N LEU A 269 -35.90 -10.38 -16.65
CA LEU A 269 -36.84 -9.45 -15.99
C LEU A 269 -37.31 -9.91 -14.60
N GLN A 270 -37.17 -11.19 -14.28
CA GLN A 270 -37.44 -11.71 -12.94
C GLN A 270 -36.25 -11.57 -11.97
N GLY A 271 -35.08 -11.20 -12.48
CA GLY A 271 -33.81 -11.20 -11.75
C GLY A 271 -33.06 -12.53 -11.75
N TYR A 272 -33.55 -13.54 -12.48
CA TYR A 272 -32.92 -14.86 -12.56
C TYR A 272 -31.95 -14.95 -13.76
N LEU A 273 -30.65 -14.92 -13.46
CA LEU A 273 -29.58 -14.95 -14.47
C LEU A 273 -28.78 -16.26 -14.52
N GLY A 274 -29.05 -17.16 -13.58
CA GLY A 274 -28.38 -18.45 -13.42
C GLY A 274 -29.00 -19.59 -14.25
N TYR A 275 -28.74 -20.84 -13.84
CA TYR A 275 -29.34 -22.03 -14.41
C TYR A 275 -30.83 -22.10 -14.09
N VAL A 276 -31.65 -22.30 -15.13
CA VAL A 276 -33.11 -22.41 -15.00
C VAL A 276 -33.57 -23.73 -15.59
N ASP A 277 -34.28 -24.52 -14.77
CA ASP A 277 -34.71 -25.87 -15.13
C ASP A 277 -35.67 -25.92 -16.32
N ALA A 278 -36.56 -24.93 -16.45
CA ALA A 278 -37.55 -24.89 -17.54
C ALA A 278 -36.92 -24.70 -18.93
N ILE A 279 -35.73 -24.09 -19.00
CA ILE A 279 -34.97 -23.91 -20.25
C ILE A 279 -33.74 -24.83 -20.33
N LYS A 280 -33.45 -25.60 -19.27
CA LYS A 280 -32.29 -26.50 -19.12
C LYS A 280 -30.94 -25.85 -19.48
N GLN A 281 -30.86 -24.53 -19.29
CA GLN A 281 -29.70 -23.71 -19.65
C GLN A 281 -29.51 -22.58 -18.65
N VAL A 282 -28.32 -21.99 -18.68
CA VAL A 282 -28.03 -20.75 -17.95
C VAL A 282 -28.52 -19.57 -18.80
N VAL A 283 -29.21 -18.61 -18.18
CA VAL A 283 -29.77 -17.46 -18.89
C VAL A 283 -28.66 -16.65 -19.57
N THR A 284 -27.54 -16.46 -18.86
CA THR A 284 -26.33 -15.77 -19.33
C THR A 284 -25.40 -16.62 -20.21
N GLN A 285 -25.81 -17.84 -20.56
CA GLN A 285 -25.00 -18.74 -21.41
C GLN A 285 -24.72 -18.11 -22.78
N ASP A 286 -23.48 -18.28 -23.24
CA ASP A 286 -22.94 -17.82 -24.53
C ASP A 286 -22.83 -16.29 -24.69
N LEU A 287 -23.05 -15.52 -23.62
CA LEU A 287 -22.78 -14.08 -23.59
C LEU A 287 -21.33 -13.81 -23.16
N PRO A 288 -20.64 -12.83 -23.78
CA PRO A 288 -19.33 -12.40 -23.30
C PRO A 288 -19.46 -11.67 -21.95
N TRP A 289 -18.37 -11.61 -21.21
CA TRP A 289 -18.37 -11.11 -19.83
C TRP A 289 -18.94 -9.70 -19.65
N PRO A 290 -18.79 -8.71 -20.57
CA PRO A 290 -19.35 -7.38 -20.32
C PRO A 290 -20.90 -7.43 -20.33
N HIS A 291 -21.48 -8.26 -21.20
CA HIS A 291 -22.94 -8.42 -21.30
C HIS A 291 -23.48 -9.10 -20.05
N VAL A 292 -22.77 -10.13 -19.57
CA VAL A 292 -23.12 -10.82 -18.32
C VAL A 292 -23.08 -9.84 -17.14
N LEU A 293 -21.99 -9.07 -17.02
CA LEU A 293 -21.84 -8.10 -15.94
C LEU A 293 -22.97 -7.05 -15.96
N LEU A 294 -23.33 -6.54 -17.14
CA LEU A 294 -24.46 -5.61 -17.29
C LEU A 294 -25.79 -6.22 -16.91
N LEU A 295 -26.06 -7.46 -17.31
CA LEU A 295 -27.29 -8.14 -16.90
C LEU A 295 -27.37 -8.25 -15.37
N TYR A 296 -26.29 -8.65 -14.70
CA TYR A 296 -26.23 -8.71 -13.24
C TYR A 296 -26.32 -7.35 -12.56
N THR A 297 -25.82 -6.29 -13.20
CA THR A 297 -25.89 -4.91 -12.66
C THR A 297 -27.25 -4.26 -12.87
N ILE A 298 -27.91 -4.55 -14.00
CA ILE A 298 -29.15 -3.87 -14.40
C ILE A 298 -30.38 -4.61 -13.89
N TYR A 299 -30.38 -5.93 -14.00
CA TYR A 299 -31.53 -6.80 -13.77
C TYR A 299 -31.31 -7.81 -12.63
N GLY A 300 -30.07 -8.06 -12.23
CA GLY A 300 -29.76 -9.12 -11.27
C GLY A 300 -30.23 -8.80 -9.84
N GLY A 301 -30.78 -9.82 -9.17
CA GLY A 301 -31.21 -9.73 -7.77
C GLY A 301 -32.71 -9.92 -7.60
N ASP A 302 -33.09 -10.64 -6.54
CA ASP A 302 -34.50 -10.87 -6.19
C ASP A 302 -35.06 -9.82 -5.22
N ASN A 303 -34.17 -9.04 -4.59
CA ASN A 303 -34.50 -8.07 -3.54
C ASN A 303 -34.38 -6.64 -4.09
N GLU A 304 -35.52 -5.97 -4.27
CA GLU A 304 -35.57 -4.55 -4.66
C GLU A 304 -34.95 -3.62 -3.60
N GLU A 305 -34.70 -4.12 -2.39
CA GLU A 305 -34.10 -3.38 -1.28
C GLU A 305 -32.55 -3.26 -1.35
N ASP A 306 -31.86 -4.19 -2.03
CA ASP A 306 -30.40 -4.15 -2.19
C ASP A 306 -30.00 -3.98 -3.67
N PRO A 307 -29.56 -2.78 -4.08
CA PRO A 307 -29.24 -2.45 -5.46
C PRO A 307 -28.01 -3.19 -6.02
N PHE A 308 -27.21 -3.84 -5.18
CA PHE A 308 -26.03 -4.61 -5.61
C PHE A 308 -26.14 -6.10 -5.34
N SER A 309 -27.31 -6.58 -4.91
CA SER A 309 -27.55 -8.01 -4.71
C SER A 309 -27.24 -8.85 -5.96
N GLY A 310 -27.52 -8.32 -7.16
CA GLY A 310 -27.13 -8.93 -8.43
C GLY A 310 -25.62 -9.04 -8.63
N LEU A 311 -24.86 -7.96 -8.40
CA LEU A 311 -23.39 -7.97 -8.50
C LEU A 311 -22.76 -8.87 -7.42
N ALA A 312 -23.28 -8.84 -6.19
CA ALA A 312 -22.85 -9.73 -5.12
C ALA A 312 -23.08 -11.21 -5.49
N ALA A 313 -24.23 -11.54 -6.10
CA ALA A 313 -24.51 -12.88 -6.59
C ALA A 313 -23.56 -13.29 -7.73
N TYR A 314 -23.26 -12.39 -8.66
CA TYR A 314 -22.27 -12.61 -9.71
C TYR A 314 -20.87 -12.89 -9.12
N HIS A 315 -20.44 -12.09 -8.14
CA HIS A 315 -19.19 -12.31 -7.40
C HIS A 315 -19.18 -13.66 -6.69
N ALA A 316 -20.27 -14.04 -6.02
CA ALA A 316 -20.37 -15.32 -5.31
C ALA A 316 -20.36 -16.54 -6.25
N ILE A 317 -20.77 -16.39 -7.51
CA ILE A 317 -20.67 -17.43 -8.54
C ILE A 317 -19.24 -17.52 -9.09
N THR A 318 -18.58 -16.35 -9.24
CA THR A 318 -17.28 -16.23 -9.90
C THR A 318 -16.07 -16.38 -8.97
N ALA A 319 -16.26 -16.24 -7.65
CA ALA A 319 -15.20 -16.41 -6.66
C ALA A 319 -14.65 -17.85 -6.63
N VAL A 320 -13.31 -17.95 -6.60
CA VAL A 320 -12.56 -19.22 -6.64
C VAL A 320 -12.76 -20.05 -5.36
N ASP A 321 -12.98 -19.38 -4.21
CA ASP A 321 -12.95 -19.97 -2.86
C ASP A 321 -14.34 -20.00 -2.17
N ASN A 322 -15.36 -20.60 -2.79
CA ASN A 322 -16.53 -21.00 -2.02
C ASN A 322 -16.23 -22.28 -1.22
N PRO A 323 -16.54 -22.33 0.09
CA PRO A 323 -16.30 -23.51 0.91
C PRO A 323 -17.09 -24.73 0.41
N PRO A 324 -16.59 -25.96 0.64
CA PRO A 324 -17.18 -27.20 0.18
C PRO A 324 -18.43 -27.53 1.01
N GLY A 325 -19.54 -26.87 0.71
CA GLY A 325 -20.87 -27.15 1.26
C GLY A 325 -21.84 -27.40 0.12
N SER A 326 -22.07 -28.68 -0.17
CA SER A 326 -22.99 -29.25 -1.19
C SER A 326 -23.22 -28.41 -2.46
N PRO A 327 -22.50 -28.67 -3.57
CA PRO A 327 -22.79 -27.99 -4.81
C PRO A 327 -24.14 -28.48 -5.36
N HIS A 328 -25.18 -27.65 -5.24
CA HIS A 328 -26.36 -27.80 -6.09
C HIS A 328 -25.89 -27.82 -7.54
N LEU A 329 -26.27 -28.88 -8.29
CA LEU A 329 -25.89 -29.07 -9.70
C LEU A 329 -26.14 -27.81 -10.54
N HIS A 330 -27.21 -27.07 -10.25
CA HIS A 330 -27.56 -25.80 -10.90
C HIS A 330 -26.52 -24.70 -10.67
N ARG A 331 -25.92 -24.63 -9.47
CA ARG A 331 -24.85 -23.66 -9.16
C ARG A 331 -23.57 -23.99 -9.93
N LEU A 332 -23.25 -25.27 -10.10
CA LEU A 332 -22.14 -25.71 -10.94
C LEU A 332 -22.37 -25.40 -12.42
N HIS A 333 -23.57 -25.65 -12.94
CA HIS A 333 -23.92 -25.28 -14.31
C HIS A 333 -23.84 -23.77 -14.53
N THR A 334 -24.35 -22.99 -13.58
CA THR A 334 -24.25 -21.52 -13.61
C THR A 334 -22.78 -21.10 -13.66
N ARG A 335 -21.96 -21.57 -12.72
CA ARG A 335 -20.52 -21.26 -12.70
C ARG A 335 -19.79 -21.66 -13.98
N LYS A 336 -20.09 -22.84 -14.55
CA LYS A 336 -19.42 -23.32 -15.77
C LYS A 336 -19.78 -22.49 -17.01
N ASN A 337 -21.02 -22.00 -17.10
CA ASN A 337 -21.56 -21.42 -18.32
C ASN A 337 -21.80 -19.90 -18.25
N THR A 338 -21.50 -19.25 -17.11
CA THR A 338 -21.50 -17.80 -16.96
C THR A 338 -20.08 -17.27 -17.21
N ALA A 339 -19.94 -16.29 -18.10
CA ALA A 339 -18.65 -15.68 -18.43
C ALA A 339 -18.06 -14.90 -17.23
N TYR A 340 -16.74 -14.95 -17.10
CA TYR A 340 -15.98 -14.31 -16.03
C TYR A 340 -15.33 -13.02 -16.54
N VAL A 341 -15.32 -11.99 -15.70
CA VAL A 341 -14.48 -10.81 -15.96
C VAL A 341 -13.01 -11.26 -15.99
N PRO A 342 -12.26 -10.92 -17.05
CA PRO A 342 -10.86 -11.28 -17.16
C PRO A 342 -10.03 -10.80 -15.98
N PRO A 343 -8.96 -11.53 -15.60
CA PRO A 343 -8.14 -11.16 -14.46
C PRO A 343 -7.34 -9.87 -14.66
N HIS A 344 -7.16 -9.42 -15.90
CA HIS A 344 -6.46 -8.18 -16.20
C HIS A 344 -7.29 -6.94 -15.86
N CYS A 345 -8.63 -7.00 -15.94
CA CYS A 345 -9.53 -5.89 -15.67
C CYS A 345 -9.40 -5.38 -14.22
N GLN A 346 -8.58 -4.34 -14.04
CA GLN A 346 -8.19 -3.84 -12.73
C GLN A 346 -9.35 -3.11 -12.01
N TRP A 347 -10.18 -2.40 -12.76
CA TRP A 347 -11.31 -1.65 -12.21
C TRP A 347 -12.36 -2.56 -11.58
N TYR A 348 -12.57 -3.76 -12.13
CA TYR A 348 -13.49 -4.74 -11.56
C TYR A 348 -12.99 -5.30 -10.22
N ALA A 349 -11.68 -5.41 -10.04
CA ALA A 349 -11.10 -5.80 -8.74
C ALA A 349 -11.40 -4.75 -7.66
N LEU A 350 -11.31 -3.45 -8.00
CA LEU A 350 -11.69 -2.36 -7.11
C LEU A 350 -13.20 -2.40 -6.79
N LEU A 351 -14.04 -2.59 -7.80
CA LEU A 351 -15.49 -2.69 -7.64
C LEU A 351 -15.87 -3.85 -6.71
N GLN A 352 -15.29 -5.03 -6.94
CA GLN A 352 -15.54 -6.23 -6.13
C GLN A 352 -15.13 -6.04 -4.66
N TRP A 353 -13.97 -5.41 -4.43
CA TRP A 353 -13.52 -5.07 -3.08
C TRP A 353 -14.50 -4.11 -2.39
N TRP A 354 -14.92 -3.05 -3.08
CA TRP A 354 -15.82 -2.04 -2.53
C TRP A 354 -17.20 -2.62 -2.20
N ILE A 355 -17.83 -3.36 -3.12
CA ILE A 355 -19.14 -4.00 -2.89
C ILE A 355 -19.09 -4.93 -1.68
N THR A 356 -18.03 -5.71 -1.55
CA THR A 356 -17.88 -6.63 -0.43
C THR A 356 -17.74 -5.88 0.90
N HIS A 357 -16.96 -4.80 0.94
CA HIS A 357 -16.76 -4.01 2.17
C HIS A 357 -18.00 -3.23 2.56
N SER A 358 -18.70 -2.64 1.60
CA SER A 358 -19.86 -1.77 1.86
C SER A 358 -21.15 -2.55 2.16
N TYR A 359 -21.31 -3.77 1.65
CA TYR A 359 -22.59 -4.49 1.70
C TYR A 359 -22.52 -5.91 2.27
N SER A 360 -21.36 -6.58 2.24
CA SER A 360 -21.29 -8.00 2.63
C SER A 360 -21.01 -8.25 4.11
N GLY A 361 -20.56 -7.27 4.90
CA GLY A 361 -20.39 -7.37 6.37
C GLY A 361 -19.51 -8.51 6.89
N THR A 362 -18.89 -9.32 6.04
CA THR A 362 -18.20 -10.56 6.43
C THR A 362 -16.69 -10.39 6.41
N PHE A 363 -16.08 -10.56 7.58
CA PHE A 363 -14.63 -10.38 7.82
C PHE A 363 -13.74 -11.31 6.98
N ILE A 364 -14.19 -12.55 6.71
CA ILE A 364 -13.42 -13.57 5.96
C ILE A 364 -13.25 -13.18 4.48
N ALA A 365 -14.21 -12.44 3.92
CA ALA A 365 -14.14 -11.99 2.53
C ALA A 365 -13.03 -10.93 2.32
N ASN A 366 -12.70 -10.15 3.35
CA ASN A 366 -11.75 -9.04 3.24
C ASN A 366 -10.32 -9.51 2.92
N ALA A 367 -9.87 -10.64 3.48
CA ALA A 367 -8.51 -11.15 3.25
C ALA A 367 -8.29 -11.62 1.80
N THR A 368 -9.28 -12.30 1.20
CA THR A 368 -9.20 -12.78 -0.19
C THR A 368 -9.27 -11.63 -1.19
N TYR A 369 -10.16 -10.65 -0.96
CA TYR A 369 -10.27 -9.47 -1.81
C TYR A 369 -9.09 -8.51 -1.66
N ARG A 370 -8.40 -8.54 -0.53
CA ARG A 370 -7.14 -7.82 -0.37
C ARG A 370 -6.03 -8.38 -1.26
N LYS A 371 -5.84 -9.71 -1.32
CA LYS A 371 -4.89 -10.32 -2.28
C LYS A 371 -5.23 -9.95 -3.73
N LEU A 372 -6.51 -9.76 -4.02
CA LEU A 372 -6.97 -9.27 -5.31
C LEU A 372 -6.45 -7.84 -5.58
N LEU A 373 -6.59 -6.93 -4.62
CA LEU A 373 -6.03 -5.57 -4.74
C LEU A 373 -4.50 -5.60 -4.89
N GLU A 374 -3.79 -6.37 -4.06
CA GLU A 374 -2.32 -6.46 -4.08
C GLU A 374 -1.78 -6.95 -5.42
N SER A 375 -2.45 -7.93 -6.02
CA SER A 375 -2.02 -8.56 -7.27
C SER A 375 -2.43 -7.78 -8.52
N ARG A 376 -3.54 -7.03 -8.48
CA ARG A 376 -4.14 -6.43 -9.69
C ARG A 376 -4.04 -4.91 -9.78
N ILE A 377 -3.97 -4.20 -8.65
CA ILE A 377 -3.98 -2.74 -8.65
C ILE A 377 -2.56 -2.18 -8.50
N PRO A 378 -2.18 -1.17 -9.31
CA PRO A 378 -0.90 -0.48 -9.16
C PRO A 378 -0.67 0.04 -7.74
N LEU A 379 0.59 -0.02 -7.28
CA LEU A 379 0.97 0.37 -5.92
C LEU A 379 0.58 1.82 -5.60
N ARG A 380 0.69 2.73 -6.57
CA ARG A 380 0.27 4.14 -6.44
C ARG A 380 -1.20 4.32 -6.13
N CYS A 381 -2.09 3.58 -6.81
CA CYS A 381 -3.53 3.62 -6.56
C CYS A 381 -3.84 3.02 -5.18
N ARG A 382 -3.20 1.89 -4.84
CA ARG A 382 -3.32 1.27 -3.51
C ARG A 382 -2.91 2.23 -2.41
N TRP A 383 -1.76 2.88 -2.55
CA TRP A 383 -1.26 3.85 -1.59
C TRP A 383 -2.23 5.02 -1.40
N LEU A 384 -2.78 5.58 -2.48
CA LEU A 384 -3.74 6.68 -2.39
C LEU A 384 -5.07 6.26 -1.74
N LEU A 385 -5.55 5.04 -2.01
CA LEU A 385 -6.70 4.47 -1.29
C LEU A 385 -6.44 4.42 0.23
N LEU A 386 -5.22 4.08 0.67
CA LEU A 386 -4.89 4.07 2.09
C LEU A 386 -4.96 5.46 2.73
N LEU A 387 -4.66 6.52 1.98
CA LEU A 387 -4.71 7.88 2.49
C LEU A 387 -6.15 8.40 2.64
N HIS A 388 -7.04 8.06 1.69
CA HIS A 388 -8.40 8.60 1.68
C HIS A 388 -9.44 7.75 2.39
N VAL A 389 -9.25 6.42 2.46
CA VAL A 389 -10.20 5.51 3.12
C VAL A 389 -9.51 4.56 4.12
N PRO A 390 -8.72 5.07 5.08
CA PRO A 390 -8.00 4.23 6.04
C PRO A 390 -8.93 3.39 6.93
N SER A 391 -10.16 3.89 7.19
CA SER A 391 -11.17 3.19 7.99
C SER A 391 -11.60 1.85 7.38
N LEU A 392 -11.60 1.74 6.04
CA LEU A 392 -11.91 0.50 5.34
C LEU A 392 -10.84 -0.58 5.53
N PHE A 393 -9.68 -0.22 6.08
CA PHE A 393 -8.55 -1.11 6.34
C PHE A 393 -8.18 -1.21 7.83
N ALA A 394 -8.96 -0.61 8.73
CA ALA A 394 -8.62 -0.42 10.15
C ALA A 394 -8.28 -1.72 10.92
N ASN A 395 -8.75 -2.88 10.43
CA ASN A 395 -8.56 -4.16 11.09
C ASN A 395 -7.15 -4.78 10.89
N GLU A 396 -6.26 -4.19 10.08
CA GLU A 396 -4.95 -4.76 9.75
C GLU A 396 -3.82 -3.72 9.62
N PRO A 397 -3.43 -3.03 10.72
CA PRO A 397 -2.51 -1.89 10.68
C PRO A 397 -1.09 -2.24 10.17
N ALA A 398 -0.60 -3.45 10.43
CA ALA A 398 0.74 -3.88 10.01
C ALA A 398 0.91 -3.92 8.49
N VAL A 399 -0.18 -4.23 7.78
CA VAL A 399 -0.18 -4.34 6.32
C VAL A 399 -0.29 -2.97 5.67
N LEU A 400 -1.10 -2.10 6.26
CA LEU A 400 -1.24 -0.72 5.80
C LEU A 400 0.12 -0.02 5.74
N GLU A 401 0.90 -0.18 6.80
CA GLU A 401 2.25 0.34 6.84
C GLU A 401 3.16 -0.33 5.80
N SER A 402 2.98 -1.63 5.52
CA SER A 402 3.78 -2.31 4.49
C SER A 402 3.62 -1.70 3.09
N TRP A 403 2.40 -1.33 2.65
CA TRP A 403 2.21 -0.70 1.34
C TRP A 403 2.75 0.73 1.31
N LYS A 404 2.64 1.48 2.42
CA LYS A 404 3.25 2.81 2.52
C LYS A 404 4.77 2.73 2.43
N HIS A 405 5.38 1.78 3.13
CA HIS A 405 6.82 1.52 3.03
C HIS A 405 7.23 1.11 1.61
N GLN A 406 6.50 0.17 0.98
CA GLN A 406 6.74 -0.25 -0.40
C GLN A 406 6.67 0.93 -1.38
N TRP A 407 5.72 1.85 -1.18
CA TRP A 407 5.58 3.03 -2.03
C TRP A 407 6.76 4.00 -1.88
N CYS A 408 7.22 4.22 -0.64
CA CYS A 408 8.43 4.99 -0.38
C CYS A 408 9.64 4.38 -1.10
N ASP A 409 9.79 3.05 -1.01
CA ASP A 409 10.88 2.34 -1.66
C ASP A 409 10.77 2.41 -3.18
N GLU A 410 9.58 2.25 -3.77
CA GLU A 410 9.39 2.38 -5.22
C GLU A 410 9.80 3.77 -5.71
N LEU A 411 9.38 4.84 -5.02
CA LEU A 411 9.77 6.21 -5.38
C LEU A 411 11.28 6.43 -5.27
N TYR A 412 11.91 5.90 -4.22
CA TYR A 412 13.35 6.01 -4.01
C TYR A 412 14.14 5.31 -5.12
N HIS A 413 13.82 4.06 -5.43
CA HIS A 413 14.46 3.30 -6.50
C HIS A 413 14.17 3.87 -7.91
N SER A 414 13.09 4.65 -8.04
CA SER A 414 12.73 5.37 -9.28
C SER A 414 13.50 6.69 -9.46
N GLY A 415 14.38 7.07 -8.54
CA GLY A 415 15.09 8.36 -8.58
C GLY A 415 14.18 9.56 -8.28
N LEU A 416 13.08 9.34 -7.56
CA LEU A 416 12.16 10.37 -7.09
C LEU A 416 12.32 10.57 -5.57
N GLU A 417 13.55 10.80 -5.11
CA GLU A 417 13.90 10.65 -3.69
C GLU A 417 13.20 11.68 -2.79
N TYR A 418 13.02 12.93 -3.25
CA TYR A 418 12.26 13.93 -2.49
C TYR A 418 10.78 13.56 -2.34
N MET A 419 10.21 12.91 -3.37
CA MET A 419 8.84 12.40 -3.31
C MET A 419 8.76 11.18 -2.40
N ALA A 420 9.80 10.34 -2.34
CA ALA A 420 9.89 9.25 -1.39
C ALA A 420 9.91 9.76 0.07
N ILE A 421 10.65 10.84 0.35
CA ILE A 421 10.67 11.48 1.68
C ILE A 421 9.28 12.04 2.00
N LEU A 422 8.64 12.75 1.06
CA LEU A 422 7.28 13.25 1.24
C LEU A 422 6.27 12.12 1.50
N ALA A 423 6.36 11.01 0.76
CA ALA A 423 5.52 9.84 1.00
C ALA A 423 5.78 9.21 2.38
N GLY A 424 7.03 9.23 2.85
CA GLY A 424 7.44 8.76 4.18
C GLY A 424 6.82 9.56 5.32
N LEU A 425 6.48 10.83 5.11
CA LEU A 425 5.79 11.66 6.09
C LEU A 425 4.33 11.22 6.35
N PHE A 426 3.75 10.33 5.53
CA PHE A 426 2.42 9.73 5.75
C PHE A 426 2.45 8.42 6.55
N LEU A 427 3.64 7.97 6.99
CA LEU A 427 3.79 6.81 7.87
C LEU A 427 3.37 7.14 9.30
N ILE A 428 3.02 6.12 10.09
CA ILE A 428 2.72 6.28 11.52
C ILE A 428 3.98 6.69 12.31
N ARG A 429 5.16 6.22 11.86
CA ARG A 429 6.46 6.57 12.43
C ARG A 429 7.40 7.02 11.31
N PRO A 430 7.34 8.29 10.89
CA PRO A 430 8.08 8.80 9.74
C PRO A 430 9.60 8.79 9.95
N GLY A 431 10.06 9.04 11.19
CA GLY A 431 11.48 9.22 11.51
C GLY A 431 12.43 8.12 11.00
N PRO A 432 12.25 6.84 11.39
CA PRO A 432 13.13 5.76 10.97
C PRO A 432 13.24 5.61 9.45
N LYS A 433 12.13 5.72 8.71
CA LYS A 433 12.13 5.56 7.26
C LYS A 433 12.76 6.76 6.55
N ILE A 434 12.46 7.98 6.98
CA ILE A 434 13.05 9.19 6.41
C ILE A 434 14.57 9.21 6.60
N LYS A 435 15.06 8.80 7.78
CA LYS A 435 16.51 8.66 8.04
C LYS A 435 17.19 7.69 7.07
N GLN A 436 16.51 6.60 6.68
CA GLN A 436 17.02 5.64 5.68
C GLN A 436 16.97 6.18 4.25
N LEU A 437 15.99 7.03 3.91
CA LEU A 437 15.80 7.58 2.57
C LEU A 437 16.71 8.79 2.27
N LEU A 438 17.24 9.45 3.30
CA LEU A 438 18.16 10.57 3.15
C LEU A 438 19.56 10.07 2.74
N SER A 439 19.89 10.22 1.45
CA SER A 439 21.21 9.92 0.91
C SER A 439 22.04 11.18 0.67
N MET A 440 23.32 11.00 0.33
CA MET A 440 24.27 12.04 -0.04
C MET A 440 23.68 13.10 -1.00
N ARG A 441 22.94 12.68 -2.04
CA ARG A 441 22.35 13.61 -3.03
C ARG A 441 21.32 14.55 -2.43
N GLN A 442 20.61 14.14 -1.38
CA GLN A 442 19.61 14.98 -0.72
C GLN A 442 20.28 15.95 0.27
N TRP A 443 21.43 15.59 0.85
CA TRP A 443 22.21 16.49 1.70
C TRP A 443 22.78 17.68 0.92
N ASP A 444 23.13 17.50 -0.37
CA ASP A 444 23.54 18.62 -1.23
C ASP A 444 22.46 19.72 -1.34
N LYS A 445 21.19 19.39 -1.07
CA LYS A 445 20.07 20.34 -0.98
C LYS A 445 19.41 20.31 0.40
N GLU A 446 20.21 20.28 1.46
CA GLU A 446 19.75 20.25 2.85
C GLU A 446 18.70 21.35 3.15
N HIS A 447 18.90 22.56 2.61
CA HIS A 447 17.94 23.65 2.77
C HIS A 447 16.54 23.35 2.21
N TYR A 448 16.44 22.58 1.12
CA TYR A 448 15.16 22.17 0.57
C TYR A 448 14.47 21.18 1.53
N VAL A 449 15.21 20.16 1.98
CA VAL A 449 14.71 19.12 2.89
C VAL A 449 14.25 19.73 4.22
N ALA A 450 15.06 20.62 4.81
CA ALA A 450 14.75 21.25 6.09
C ALA A 450 13.60 22.28 6.00
N ARG A 451 13.49 23.04 4.90
CA ARG A 451 12.50 24.13 4.80
C ARG A 451 11.19 23.73 4.12
N GLN A 452 11.26 22.98 3.02
CA GLN A 452 10.10 22.62 2.21
C GLN A 452 9.43 21.35 2.73
N LEU A 453 10.22 20.36 3.14
CA LEU A 453 9.72 19.12 3.73
C LEU A 453 9.71 19.14 5.26
N GLN A 454 10.07 20.28 5.88
CA GLN A 454 10.10 20.50 7.33
C GLN A 454 10.79 19.38 8.12
N ILE A 455 11.80 18.73 7.51
CA ILE A 455 12.52 17.65 8.18
C ILE A 455 13.44 18.23 9.26
N PRO A 456 13.37 17.75 10.52
CA PRO A 456 14.22 18.21 11.60
C PRO A 456 15.70 18.06 11.24
N PRO A 457 16.54 19.07 11.54
CA PRO A 457 17.99 18.97 11.35
C PRO A 457 18.59 17.74 12.02
N GLN A 458 18.11 17.39 13.22
CA GLN A 458 18.54 16.20 13.96
C GLN A 458 18.39 14.92 13.13
N TRP A 459 17.31 14.79 12.34
CA TRP A 459 17.12 13.60 11.49
C TRP A 459 18.10 13.55 10.33
N ILE A 460 18.49 14.71 9.79
CA ILE A 460 19.51 14.80 8.74
C ILE A 460 20.87 14.36 9.30
N ILE A 461 21.21 14.81 10.51
CA ILE A 461 22.44 14.39 11.21
C ILE A 461 22.44 12.88 11.45
N HIS A 462 21.35 12.32 11.99
CA HIS A 462 21.25 10.89 12.21
C HIS A 462 21.32 10.09 10.91
N ALA A 463 20.80 10.63 9.80
CA ALA A 463 20.94 10.00 8.49
C ALA A 463 22.39 10.02 8.00
N LYS A 464 23.12 11.13 8.21
CA LYS A 464 24.56 11.23 7.92
C LYS A 464 25.37 10.21 8.71
N ALA A 465 25.10 10.10 10.01
CA ALA A 465 25.71 9.10 10.89
C ALA A 465 25.39 7.66 10.45
N LEU A 466 24.12 7.35 10.16
CA LEU A 466 23.69 6.02 9.70
C LEU A 466 24.31 5.64 8.34
N TYR A 467 24.46 6.61 7.43
CA TYR A 467 25.20 6.39 6.19
C TYR A 467 26.68 6.07 6.46
N ALA A 468 27.34 6.81 7.36
CA ALA A 468 28.73 6.57 7.72
C ALA A 468 28.90 5.16 8.32
N LEU A 469 28.01 4.76 9.23
CA LEU A 469 27.95 3.41 9.80
C LEU A 469 27.82 2.33 8.72
N ASN A 470 26.87 2.48 7.79
CA ASN A 470 26.65 1.52 6.70
C ASN A 470 27.87 1.38 5.76
N HIS A 471 28.69 2.42 5.65
CA HIS A 471 29.92 2.43 4.85
C HIS A 471 31.18 2.14 5.68
N ARG A 472 31.03 1.77 6.97
CA ARG A 472 32.13 1.48 7.91
C ARG A 472 33.09 2.66 8.12
N LEU A 473 32.57 3.89 8.06
CA LEU A 473 33.27 5.14 8.33
C LEU A 473 32.96 5.60 9.76
N TYR A 474 33.44 4.85 10.75
CA TYR A 474 33.07 5.02 12.16
C TYR A 474 33.53 6.35 12.77
N ASP A 475 34.67 6.88 12.33
CA ASP A 475 35.17 8.20 12.70
C ASP A 475 34.15 9.29 12.33
N LYS A 476 33.67 9.26 11.09
CA LYS A 476 32.69 10.21 10.58
C LYS A 476 31.32 10.07 11.23
N GLU A 477 30.94 8.86 11.61
CA GLU A 477 29.71 8.62 12.38
C GLU A 477 29.75 9.37 13.72
N VAL A 478 30.86 9.24 14.44
CA VAL A 478 31.07 9.93 15.73
C VAL A 478 31.11 11.44 15.53
N ASP A 479 31.87 11.92 14.54
CA ASP A 479 31.98 13.35 14.23
C ASP A 479 30.60 13.98 13.95
N CYS A 480 29.72 13.27 13.23
CA CYS A 480 28.36 13.74 12.96
C CYS A 480 27.56 14.01 14.25
N TYR A 481 27.70 13.19 15.29
CA TYR A 481 27.00 13.40 16.57
C TYR A 481 27.67 14.48 17.42
N LEU A 482 28.99 14.54 17.40
CA LEU A 482 29.77 15.55 18.13
C LEU A 482 29.55 16.97 17.58
N GLU A 483 29.44 17.16 16.27
CA GLU A 483 29.17 18.45 15.64
C GLU A 483 27.89 19.14 16.15
N VAL A 484 26.97 18.36 16.73
CA VAL A 484 25.64 18.80 17.15
C VAL A 484 25.44 18.67 18.65
N ASN A 485 26.52 18.37 19.39
CA ASN A 485 26.53 18.13 20.83
C ASN A 485 25.56 17.03 21.28
N ASP A 486 25.33 16.01 20.45
CA ASP A 486 24.55 14.83 20.82
C ASP A 486 25.45 13.79 21.49
N ASN A 487 25.82 14.09 22.74
CA ASN A 487 26.84 13.35 23.46
C ASN A 487 26.45 11.89 23.73
N GLU A 488 25.15 11.60 23.93
CA GLU A 488 24.68 10.23 24.20
C GLU A 488 24.77 9.33 22.97
N ASN A 489 24.38 9.83 21.79
CA ASN A 489 24.53 9.08 20.55
C ASN A 489 26.01 8.98 20.13
N ALA A 490 26.83 10.02 20.39
CA ALA A 490 28.27 9.93 20.22
C ALA A 490 28.89 8.86 21.14
N ARG A 491 28.46 8.79 22.41
CA ARG A 491 28.88 7.74 23.35
C ARG A 491 28.55 6.35 22.82
N ASP A 492 27.32 6.16 22.36
CA ASP A 492 26.86 4.89 21.81
C ASP A 492 27.68 4.48 20.57
N ALA A 493 27.85 5.40 19.61
CA ALA A 493 28.63 5.16 18.39
C ALA A 493 30.10 4.82 18.70
N ILE A 494 30.72 5.52 19.67
CA ILE A 494 32.10 5.22 20.08
C ILE A 494 32.18 3.81 20.66
N LEU A 495 31.35 3.50 21.67
CA LEU A 495 31.47 2.25 22.42
C LEU A 495 31.01 1.02 21.64
N ASN A 496 29.96 1.13 20.83
CA ASN A 496 29.30 -0.02 20.20
C ASN A 496 29.67 -0.21 18.73
N HIS A 497 30.10 0.83 18.01
CA HIS A 497 30.44 0.71 16.59
C HIS A 497 31.93 0.88 16.35
N MET A 498 32.50 1.98 16.82
CA MET A 498 33.89 2.33 16.53
C MET A 498 34.88 1.47 17.32
N MET A 499 34.74 1.39 18.64
CA MET A 499 35.66 0.63 19.49
C MET A 499 35.78 -0.83 19.03
N PRO A 500 34.69 -1.60 18.83
CA PRO A 500 34.81 -2.97 18.32
C PRO A 500 35.51 -3.09 16.96
N ALA A 501 35.45 -2.05 16.13
CA ALA A 501 36.04 -2.05 14.80
C ALA A 501 37.54 -1.71 14.78
N ILE A 502 38.00 -0.78 15.63
CA ILE A 502 39.39 -0.27 15.58
C ILE A 502 40.28 -0.74 16.74
N PHE A 503 39.72 -1.34 17.80
CA PHE A 503 40.46 -1.62 19.03
C PHE A 503 41.65 -2.56 18.85
N PHE A 504 41.58 -3.50 17.91
CA PHE A 504 42.66 -4.45 17.61
C PHE A 504 43.48 -4.07 16.36
N ASP A 505 43.24 -2.89 15.79
CA ASP A 505 43.96 -2.41 14.62
C ASP A 505 45.22 -1.65 15.06
N ASN A 506 46.38 -2.29 14.89
CA ASN A 506 47.69 -1.75 15.28
C ASN A 506 48.02 -0.42 14.58
N GLU A 507 47.41 -0.11 13.44
CA GLU A 507 47.62 1.16 12.73
C GLU A 507 46.78 2.31 13.33
N LYS A 508 45.81 2.00 14.20
CA LYS A 508 44.85 2.96 14.78
C LYS A 508 44.93 3.07 16.30
N ILE A 509 46.06 2.68 16.89
CA ILE A 509 46.30 2.70 18.36
C ILE A 509 46.05 4.09 18.96
N ASP A 510 46.52 5.15 18.29
CA ASP A 510 46.36 6.53 18.78
C ASP A 510 44.90 6.98 18.75
N MET A 511 44.13 6.51 17.76
CA MET A 511 42.73 6.86 17.57
C MET A 511 41.86 6.32 18.72
N VAL A 512 42.14 5.10 19.20
CA VAL A 512 41.49 4.52 20.38
C VAL A 512 41.68 5.42 21.62
N ASN A 513 42.92 5.88 21.85
CA ASN A 513 43.22 6.75 22.98
C ASN A 513 42.56 8.13 22.86
N VAL A 514 42.50 8.69 21.65
CA VAL A 514 41.81 9.96 21.38
C VAL A 514 40.33 9.86 21.74
N TYR A 515 39.62 8.84 21.27
CA TYR A 515 38.17 8.73 21.50
C TYR A 515 37.82 8.29 22.92
N LEU A 516 38.61 7.42 23.55
CA LEU A 516 38.50 7.17 25.00
C LEU A 516 38.81 8.44 25.81
N GLY A 517 39.70 9.30 25.32
CA GLY A 517 39.97 10.64 25.83
C GLY A 517 38.74 11.54 25.76
N GLN A 518 38.12 11.61 24.58
CA GLN A 518 36.92 12.40 24.34
C GLN A 518 35.74 11.93 25.20
N LEU A 519 35.48 10.63 25.32
CA LEU A 519 34.43 10.11 26.20
C LEU A 519 34.63 10.56 27.66
N ALA A 520 35.88 10.52 28.15
CA ALA A 520 36.18 10.93 29.51
C ALA A 520 35.94 12.43 29.75
N GLN A 521 36.12 13.25 28.71
CA GLN A 521 35.87 14.70 28.75
C GLN A 521 34.38 15.03 28.64
N LEU A 522 33.63 14.31 27.81
CA LEU A 522 32.20 14.54 27.60
C LEU A 522 31.35 14.11 28.80
N PHE A 523 31.81 13.11 29.56
CA PHE A 523 31.06 12.52 30.68
C PHE A 523 31.92 12.37 31.94
N PRO A 524 32.38 13.47 32.56
CA PRO A 524 33.28 13.40 33.72
C PRO A 524 32.63 12.77 34.96
N ASP A 525 31.31 12.90 35.10
CA ASP A 525 30.57 12.50 36.30
C ASP A 525 29.91 11.10 36.20
N ASP A 526 29.97 10.44 35.03
CA ASP A 526 29.43 9.08 34.84
C ASP A 526 30.45 8.05 35.35
N GLY A 527 30.31 7.67 36.63
CA GLY A 527 31.23 6.75 37.29
C GLY A 527 31.36 5.38 36.60
N ASP A 528 30.26 4.83 36.09
CA ASP A 528 30.25 3.54 35.40
C ASP A 528 30.97 3.64 34.05
N LEU A 529 30.76 4.74 33.32
CA LEU A 529 31.46 5.01 32.07
C LEU A 529 32.95 5.27 32.31
N GLN A 530 33.32 6.03 33.35
CA GLN A 530 34.72 6.28 33.69
C GLN A 530 35.44 4.98 34.05
N GLN A 531 34.78 4.07 34.79
CA GLN A 531 35.31 2.74 35.06
C GLN A 531 35.50 1.94 33.76
N THR A 532 34.53 1.99 32.86
CA THR A 532 34.60 1.33 31.54
C THR A 532 35.76 1.88 30.70
N ILE A 533 35.93 3.20 30.64
CA ILE A 533 37.02 3.87 29.93
C ILE A 533 38.37 3.49 30.53
N SER A 534 38.50 3.52 31.86
CA SER A 534 39.73 3.12 32.54
C SER A 534 40.08 1.67 32.22
N MET A 535 39.11 0.77 32.25
CA MET A 535 39.32 -0.63 31.93
C MET A 535 39.75 -0.83 30.48
N LEU A 536 39.07 -0.18 29.52
CA LEU A 536 39.42 -0.25 28.10
C LEU A 536 40.82 0.34 27.82
N ARG A 537 41.19 1.43 28.49
CA ARG A 537 42.56 1.97 28.42
C ARG A 537 43.59 0.99 28.96
N SER A 538 43.34 0.37 30.11
CA SER A 538 44.28 -0.62 30.67
C SER A 538 44.42 -1.85 29.79
N ILE A 539 43.31 -2.36 29.23
CA ILE A 539 43.34 -3.45 28.24
C ILE A 539 44.17 -3.04 27.02
N HIS A 540 43.94 -1.83 26.49
CA HIS A 540 44.65 -1.32 25.32
C HIS A 540 46.16 -1.19 25.57
N VAL A 541 46.56 -0.74 26.76
CA VAL A 541 47.97 -0.69 27.21
C VAL A 541 48.56 -2.10 27.26
N ILE A 542 47.88 -3.06 27.89
CA ILE A 542 48.37 -4.44 27.97
C ILE A 542 48.59 -5.04 26.59
N LEU A 543 47.60 -4.91 25.69
CA LEU A 543 47.67 -5.52 24.36
C LEU A 543 48.77 -4.92 23.48
N ASN A 544 49.10 -3.64 23.66
CA ASN A 544 50.08 -2.95 22.80
C ASN A 544 51.48 -2.84 23.40
N ASP A 545 51.60 -2.61 24.71
CA ASP A 545 52.88 -2.34 25.36
C ASP A 545 53.53 -3.62 25.89
N TYR A 546 52.76 -4.59 26.40
CA TYR A 546 53.35 -5.80 26.97
C TYR A 546 54.14 -6.62 25.94
N PRO A 547 53.64 -6.86 24.70
CA PRO A 547 54.43 -7.55 23.69
C PRO A 547 55.75 -6.81 23.37
N ARG A 548 55.75 -5.47 23.42
CA ARG A 548 56.96 -4.66 23.20
C ARG A 548 57.93 -4.77 24.37
N ILE A 549 57.44 -4.72 25.60
CA ILE A 549 58.25 -4.87 26.83
C ILE A 549 58.89 -6.26 26.89
N LEU A 550 58.14 -7.31 26.54
CA LEU A 550 58.64 -8.69 26.50
C LEU A 550 59.66 -8.94 25.39
N SER A 551 59.61 -8.14 24.32
CA SER A 551 60.63 -8.19 23.26
C SER A 551 61.96 -7.55 23.66
N GLN A 552 62.02 -6.80 24.78
CA GLN A 552 63.23 -6.21 25.31
C GLN A 552 63.91 -7.19 26.28
N SER A 553 65.18 -7.51 26.05
CA SER A 553 65.92 -8.59 26.69
C SER A 553 66.27 -8.42 28.18
N SER A 554 65.57 -7.55 28.92
CA SER A 554 65.91 -7.18 30.31
C SER A 554 64.71 -7.13 31.27
N THR A 555 63.60 -7.80 30.95
CA THR A 555 62.41 -7.81 31.82
C THR A 555 62.70 -8.52 33.14
N SER A 556 62.50 -7.84 34.27
CA SER A 556 62.77 -8.41 35.59
C SER A 556 61.64 -9.34 36.05
N PRO A 557 61.90 -10.33 36.93
CA PRO A 557 60.86 -11.23 37.46
C PRO A 557 59.75 -10.50 38.22
N GLU A 558 60.08 -9.37 38.84
CA GLU A 558 59.11 -8.53 39.57
C GLU A 558 58.16 -7.80 38.60
N GLU A 559 58.66 -7.32 37.46
CA GLU A 559 57.83 -6.72 36.40
C GLU A 559 56.88 -7.77 35.79
N LEU A 560 57.35 -8.99 35.52
CA LEU A 560 56.52 -10.07 35.01
C LEU A 560 55.40 -10.45 35.99
N ALA A 561 55.69 -10.49 37.29
CA ALA A 561 54.68 -10.74 38.33
C ALA A 561 53.65 -9.59 38.43
N SER A 562 54.07 -8.34 38.27
CA SER A 562 53.16 -7.18 38.20
C SER A 562 52.25 -7.25 36.98
N MET A 563 52.82 -7.54 35.80
CA MET A 563 52.08 -7.70 34.55
C MET A 563 51.05 -8.83 34.64
N ALA A 564 51.42 -9.94 35.29
CA ALA A 564 50.54 -11.08 35.52
C ALA A 564 49.33 -10.71 36.40
N ASN A 565 49.57 -9.96 37.47
CA ASN A 565 48.51 -9.52 38.40
C ASN A 565 47.57 -8.50 37.75
N GLU A 566 48.09 -7.53 36.99
CA GLU A 566 47.26 -6.56 36.25
C GLU A 566 46.36 -7.26 35.24
N LEU A 567 46.91 -8.21 34.48
CA LEU A 567 46.16 -8.97 33.49
C LEU A 567 45.07 -9.83 34.16
N ALA A 568 45.36 -10.47 35.29
CA ALA A 568 44.38 -11.26 36.05
C ALA A 568 43.21 -10.41 36.57
N LEU A 569 43.49 -9.22 37.10
CA LEU A 569 42.45 -8.27 37.55
C LEU A 569 41.56 -7.81 36.40
N ILE A 570 42.17 -7.49 35.26
CA ILE A 570 41.44 -7.05 34.07
C ILE A 570 40.60 -8.19 33.50
N MET A 571 41.15 -9.41 33.44
CA MET A 571 40.42 -10.58 32.94
C MET A 571 39.14 -10.86 33.74
N GLN A 572 39.19 -10.71 35.07
CA GLN A 572 38.02 -10.84 35.94
C GLN A 572 36.99 -9.73 35.72
N SER A 573 37.42 -8.57 35.22
CA SER A 573 36.58 -7.38 35.04
C SER A 573 35.97 -7.27 33.63
N ILE A 574 36.43 -8.04 32.63
CA ILE A 574 35.90 -7.98 31.26
C ILE A 574 34.41 -8.30 31.18
N GLY A 575 33.88 -9.09 32.11
CA GLY A 575 32.44 -9.41 32.17
C GLY A 575 31.52 -8.19 32.39
N TYR A 576 32.07 -7.03 32.76
CA TYR A 576 31.30 -5.79 32.92
C TYR A 576 31.02 -5.07 31.60
N LEU A 577 31.66 -5.45 30.48
CA LEU A 577 31.36 -4.90 29.16
C LEU A 577 30.10 -5.56 28.56
N LYS A 578 29.27 -4.76 27.86
CA LYS A 578 27.96 -5.21 27.35
C LYS A 578 28.02 -6.08 26.09
N ASP A 579 29.03 -5.92 25.23
CA ASP A 579 29.13 -6.67 23.97
C ASP A 579 29.92 -7.98 24.15
N GLN A 580 29.20 -9.10 24.24
CA GLN A 580 29.78 -10.42 24.46
C GLN A 580 30.77 -10.86 23.36
N VAL A 581 30.55 -10.46 22.10
CA VAL A 581 31.44 -10.82 20.98
C VAL A 581 32.75 -10.04 21.07
N PHE A 582 32.65 -8.74 21.36
CA PHE A 582 33.82 -7.90 21.60
C PHE A 582 34.61 -8.37 22.83
N CYS A 583 33.94 -8.68 23.94
CA CYS A 583 34.55 -9.24 25.14
C CYS A 583 35.30 -10.54 24.89
N SER A 584 34.70 -11.45 24.12
CA SER A 584 35.32 -12.75 23.78
C SER A 584 36.62 -12.54 22.99
N LYS A 585 36.63 -11.60 22.04
CA LYS A 585 37.84 -11.22 21.29
C LYS A 585 38.91 -10.59 22.19
N ILE A 586 38.52 -9.70 23.11
CA ILE A 586 39.45 -9.10 24.08
C ILE A 586 40.08 -10.21 24.95
N ALA A 587 39.25 -11.10 25.51
CA ALA A 587 39.71 -12.20 26.35
C ALA A 587 40.70 -13.11 25.60
N GLY A 588 40.39 -13.46 24.35
CA GLY A 588 41.29 -14.25 23.51
C GLY A 588 42.64 -13.58 23.26
N GLN A 589 42.67 -12.28 22.98
CA GLN A 589 43.91 -11.53 22.77
C GLN A 589 44.73 -11.34 24.06
N LEU A 590 44.05 -11.11 25.19
CA LEU A 590 44.72 -11.03 26.49
C LEU A 590 45.32 -12.38 26.88
N LEU A 591 44.64 -13.50 26.61
CA LEU A 591 45.19 -14.84 26.82
C LEU A 591 46.37 -15.14 25.90
N SER A 592 46.29 -14.72 24.63
CA SER A 592 47.43 -14.80 23.71
C SER A 592 48.62 -13.98 24.23
N THR A 593 48.39 -12.80 24.77
CA THR A 593 49.44 -11.95 25.36
C THR A 593 50.00 -12.58 26.64
N ALA A 594 49.15 -13.14 27.50
CA ALA A 594 49.54 -13.84 28.72
C ALA A 594 50.44 -15.05 28.43
N SER A 595 50.15 -15.80 27.36
CA SER A 595 50.95 -16.97 26.96
C SER A 595 52.41 -16.66 26.62
N LEU A 596 52.75 -15.38 26.40
CA LEU A 596 54.13 -14.98 26.12
C LEU A 596 55.02 -14.97 27.37
N PHE A 597 54.44 -14.94 28.58
CA PHE A 597 55.22 -14.74 29.81
C PHE A 597 54.69 -15.44 31.07
N MET A 598 53.47 -15.99 31.06
CA MET A 598 52.94 -16.82 32.15
C MET A 598 53.30 -18.30 31.96
N ASP A 599 53.39 -19.03 33.07
CA ASP A 599 53.48 -20.49 33.04
C ASP A 599 52.11 -21.15 32.81
N ASP A 600 52.12 -22.46 32.52
CA ASP A 600 50.90 -23.22 32.21
C ASP A 600 49.89 -23.26 33.38
N ASP A 601 50.35 -23.21 34.63
CA ASP A 601 49.48 -23.25 35.81
C ASP A 601 48.78 -21.90 36.02
N GLN A 602 49.50 -20.80 35.84
CA GLN A 602 48.98 -19.44 35.85
C GLN A 602 47.98 -19.21 34.71
N LEU A 603 48.31 -19.66 33.49
CA LEU A 603 47.44 -19.52 32.32
C LEU A 603 46.14 -20.33 32.49
N ASN A 604 46.24 -21.57 33.00
CA ASN A 604 45.05 -22.39 33.31
C ASN A 604 44.16 -21.76 34.39
N THR A 605 44.75 -21.10 35.38
CA THR A 605 44.00 -20.37 36.41
C THR A 605 43.29 -19.15 35.84
N LEU A 606 43.95 -18.43 34.93
CA LEU A 606 43.39 -17.28 34.23
C LEU A 606 42.21 -17.67 33.32
N ILE A 607 42.33 -18.76 32.56
CA ILE A 607 41.25 -19.29 31.71
C ILE A 607 40.02 -19.67 32.56
N LYS A 608 40.24 -20.34 33.71
CA LYS A 608 39.14 -20.75 34.61
C LYS A 608 38.43 -19.58 35.29
N THR A 609 39.11 -18.45 35.46
CA THR A 609 38.57 -17.25 36.10
C THR A 609 38.03 -16.23 35.10
N CYS A 610 38.16 -16.49 33.80
CA CYS A 610 37.58 -15.65 32.74
C CYS A 610 36.04 -15.74 32.75
N PRO A 611 35.32 -14.62 32.90
CA PRO A 611 33.86 -14.63 33.00
C PRO A 611 33.15 -14.74 31.63
N VAL A 612 33.89 -14.86 30.52
CA VAL A 612 33.35 -14.83 29.16
C VAL A 612 33.72 -16.11 28.41
N GLU A 613 32.77 -16.65 27.64
CA GLU A 613 33.04 -17.77 26.73
C GLU A 613 33.96 -17.31 25.59
N ILE A 614 35.13 -17.93 25.48
CA ILE A 614 36.13 -17.63 24.46
C ILE A 614 35.77 -18.40 23.19
N ASP A 615 35.47 -17.67 22.11
CA ASP A 615 35.17 -18.28 20.82
C ASP A 615 36.43 -18.93 20.24
N ALA A 616 36.48 -20.26 20.27
CA ALA A 616 37.66 -21.06 19.94
C ALA A 616 38.07 -21.00 18.45
N ASN A 617 37.34 -20.26 17.60
CA ASN A 617 37.44 -20.34 16.15
C ASN A 617 38.37 -19.33 15.47
N GLN A 618 39.06 -18.42 16.19
CA GLN A 618 40.07 -17.55 15.57
C GLN A 618 41.39 -17.57 16.35
N SER A 619 42.39 -18.25 15.79
CA SER A 619 43.84 -18.18 16.08
C SER A 619 44.39 -18.74 17.40
N MET A 620 43.59 -19.04 18.44
CA MET A 620 44.14 -19.59 19.71
C MET A 620 44.61 -21.06 19.62
N MET A 621 44.07 -21.87 18.71
CA MET A 621 44.39 -23.31 18.63
C MET A 621 45.76 -23.63 17.99
N GLU A 622 46.48 -22.66 17.41
CA GLU A 622 47.83 -22.91 16.88
C GLU A 622 48.95 -22.67 17.91
N ARG A 623 48.66 -22.15 19.11
CA ARG A 623 49.69 -21.76 20.09
C ARG A 623 49.56 -22.32 21.51
N LEU A 624 48.48 -23.05 21.84
CA LEU A 624 48.39 -23.74 23.13
C LEU A 624 49.07 -25.13 23.06
N PRO A 625 49.98 -25.46 24.00
CA PRO A 625 50.49 -26.82 24.11
C PRO A 625 49.33 -27.76 24.48
N TYR A 626 49.15 -28.81 23.67
CA TYR A 626 48.13 -29.84 23.83
C TYR A 626 48.23 -30.51 25.21
N THR A 627 47.41 -30.08 26.16
CA THR A 627 46.91 -30.95 27.24
C THR A 627 45.61 -30.40 27.80
N MET A 628 44.47 -30.97 27.40
CA MET A 628 43.35 -31.25 28.29
C MET A 628 42.51 -32.41 27.70
N PRO A 629 42.05 -33.38 28.52
CA PRO A 629 41.22 -34.49 28.06
C PRO A 629 39.75 -34.04 27.95
N ARG A 630 39.10 -34.42 26.84
CA ARG A 630 37.68 -34.19 26.60
C ARG A 630 36.81 -34.88 27.67
N LYS A 631 35.92 -34.12 28.30
CA LYS A 631 34.60 -34.58 28.73
C LYS A 631 33.56 -33.50 28.51
#